data_AF-A0A0U3Q8Z7-F1
#
_entry.id   AF-A0A0U3Q8Z7-F1
#
_cell.length_a   1.000
_cell.length_b   1.000
_cell.length_c   1.000
_cell.angle_alpha   90.00
_cell.angle_beta   90.00
_cell.angle_gamma   90.00
#
_symmetry.space_group_name_H-M   'P 1'
#
loop_
_entity.id
_entity.type
_entity.pdbx_description
1 polymer ?
#
loop_
_entity_poly.entity_id
_entity_poly.type
_entity_poly.pdbx_seq_one_letter_code
_entity_poly.pdbx_strand_id
1 'polypeptide(L)'
;MIDVSAMWADLFEFAGLLNPVALVIGAVMGYFAAQRRQIIIAAFAAAVFSLMADALLRSIGLPQFAAQAGPLAAFPFRFAGGGILALVVHLVFRRKAQKA
;
A
#
# COMPACT_ATOMS: atom_id res chain seq x y z
N MET A 1 7.05 25.59 -7.93
CA MET A 1 8.39 25.11 -7.51
C MET A 1 8.16 23.78 -6.82
N ILE A 2 8.79 22.69 -7.28
CA ILE A 2 8.65 21.39 -6.60
C ILE A 2 9.42 21.52 -5.28
N ASP A 3 8.70 21.49 -4.17
CA ASP A 3 9.33 21.37 -2.87
C ASP A 3 9.69 19.89 -2.67
N VAL A 4 10.97 19.60 -2.84
CA VAL A 4 11.51 18.23 -2.73
C VAL A 4 11.25 17.68 -1.33
N SER A 5 11.29 18.52 -0.29
CA SER A 5 11.03 18.09 1.09
C SER A 5 9.57 17.68 1.28
N ALA A 6 8.63 18.45 0.73
CA ALA A 6 7.21 18.13 0.74
C ALA A 6 6.90 16.86 -0.07
N MET A 7 7.59 16.66 -1.20
CA MET A 7 7.46 15.42 -2.00
C MET A 7 7.91 14.19 -1.21
N TRP A 8 9.05 14.26 -0.50
CA TRP A 8 9.51 13.14 0.33
C TRP A 8 8.57 12.88 1.51
N ALA A 9 8.04 13.94 2.14
CA ALA A 9 7.04 13.80 3.20
C ALA A 9 5.80 13.06 2.69
N ASP A 10 5.24 13.47 1.54
CA ASP A 10 4.09 12.79 0.92
C ASP A 10 4.38 11.29 0.73
N LEU A 11 5.54 10.93 0.17
CA LEU A 11 5.91 9.54 -0.13
C LEU A 11 6.04 8.64 1.11
N PHE A 12 6.54 9.17 2.23
CA PHE A 12 6.66 8.41 3.48
C PHE A 12 5.38 8.36 4.31
N GLU A 13 4.42 9.26 4.04
CA GLU A 13 3.17 9.36 4.77
C GLU A 13 2.00 8.73 3.98
N PHE A 14 0.84 9.38 4.00
CA PHE A 14 -0.43 8.89 3.45
C PHE A 14 -0.43 8.78 1.91
N ALA A 15 0.50 9.42 1.21
CA ALA A 15 0.58 9.30 -0.24
C ALA A 15 1.29 8.02 -0.69
N GLY A 16 2.17 7.45 0.14
CA GLY A 16 2.97 6.28 -0.20
C GLY A 16 2.91 5.18 0.86
N LEU A 17 3.84 5.21 1.81
CA LEU A 17 4.06 4.10 2.74
C LEU A 17 2.85 3.82 3.65
N LEU A 18 2.19 4.88 4.11
CA LEU A 18 1.00 4.79 4.97
C LEU A 18 -0.29 5.01 4.17
N ASN A 19 -0.27 4.75 2.86
CA ASN A 19 -1.45 4.91 2.04
C ASN A 19 -2.58 3.98 2.51
N PRO A 20 -3.75 4.52 2.92
CA PRO A 20 -4.79 3.74 3.57
C PRO A 20 -5.33 2.62 2.67
N VAL A 21 -5.43 2.88 1.37
CA VAL A 21 -5.91 1.88 0.39
C VAL A 21 -4.89 0.74 0.24
N ALA A 22 -3.61 1.08 0.09
CA ALA A 22 -2.55 0.08 0.01
C ALA A 22 -2.46 -0.78 1.29
N LEU A 23 -2.60 -0.16 2.45
CA LEU A 23 -2.62 -0.84 3.74
C LEU A 23 -3.81 -1.81 3.85
N VAL A 24 -5.03 -1.38 3.54
CA VAL A 24 -6.22 -2.25 3.60
C VAL A 24 -6.06 -3.46 2.68
N ILE A 25 -5.61 -3.25 1.44
CA ILE A 25 -5.42 -4.34 0.47
C ILE A 25 -4.32 -5.29 0.95
N GLY A 26 -3.20 -4.75 1.44
CA GLY A 26 -2.12 -5.53 2.02
C GLY A 26 -2.61 -6.39 3.19
N ALA A 27 -3.37 -5.81 4.12
CA ALA A 27 -3.93 -6.53 5.25
C ALA A 27 -4.86 -7.68 4.83
N VAL A 28 -5.83 -7.39 3.94
CA VAL A 28 -6.78 -8.39 3.43
C VAL A 28 -6.04 -9.52 2.71
N MET A 29 -5.14 -9.20 1.80
CA MET A 29 -4.39 -10.22 1.04
C MET A 29 -3.43 -11.00 1.94
N GLY A 30 -2.79 -10.35 2.92
CA GLY A 30 -1.92 -11.00 3.91
C GLY A 30 -2.67 -11.97 4.81
N TYR A 31 -3.93 -11.66 5.15
CA TYR A 31 -4.81 -12.56 5.88
C TYR A 31 -5.09 -13.85 5.09
N PHE A 32 -5.40 -13.72 3.79
CA PHE A 32 -5.69 -14.87 2.92
C PHE A 32 -4.44 -15.58 2.38
N ALA A 33 -3.24 -15.04 2.60
CA ALA A 33 -2.01 -15.64 2.11
C ALA A 33 -1.77 -17.01 2.76
N ALA A 34 -1.73 -18.05 1.92
CA ALA A 34 -1.34 -19.41 2.24
C ALA A 34 0.16 -19.53 2.56
N GLN A 35 0.98 -18.84 1.77
CA GLN A 35 2.43 -18.98 1.78
C GLN A 35 3.12 -17.61 1.80
N ARG A 36 4.35 -17.56 2.33
CA ARG A 36 5.16 -16.32 2.36
C ARG A 36 5.42 -15.74 0.97
N ARG A 37 5.52 -16.56 -0.07
CA ARG A 37 5.71 -16.10 -1.46
C ARG A 37 4.52 -15.26 -1.97
N GLN A 38 3.31 -15.50 -1.46
CA GLN A 38 2.13 -14.74 -1.84
C GLN A 38 2.11 -13.32 -1.25
N ILE A 39 2.99 -13.01 -0.29
CA ILE A 39 3.13 -11.65 0.25
C ILE A 39 3.66 -10.68 -0.80
N ILE A 40 4.54 -11.13 -1.70
CA ILE A 40 5.00 -10.29 -2.83
C ILE A 40 3.83 -9.94 -3.76
N ILE A 41 2.91 -10.88 -3.98
CA ILE A 41 1.72 -10.66 -4.80
C ILE A 41 0.77 -9.70 -4.08
N ALA A 42 0.60 -9.85 -2.77
CA ALA A 42 -0.17 -8.94 -1.93
C ALA A 42 0.38 -7.51 -1.97
N ALA A 43 1.70 -7.36 -1.86
CA ALA A 43 2.40 -6.06 -1.95
C ALA A 43 2.20 -5.41 -3.34
N PHE A 44 2.31 -6.20 -4.41
CA PHE A 44 2.08 -5.73 -5.77
C PHE A 44 0.62 -5.30 -5.98
N ALA A 45 -0.33 -6.13 -5.55
CA ALA A 45 -1.74 -5.81 -5.60
C ALA A 45 -2.06 -4.53 -4.82
N ALA A 46 -1.54 -4.39 -3.61
CA ALA A 46 -1.70 -3.18 -2.80
C ALA A 46 -1.22 -1.92 -3.52
N ALA A 47 -0.05 -1.97 -4.15
CA ALA A 47 0.49 -0.85 -4.92
C ALA A 47 -0.36 -0.51 -6.16
N VAL A 48 -0.71 -1.52 -6.96
CA VAL A 48 -1.45 -1.30 -8.21
C VAL A 48 -2.87 -0.82 -7.95
N PHE A 49 -3.62 -1.50 -7.09
CA PHE A 49 -5.01 -1.13 -6.81
C PHE A 49 -5.13 0.21 -6.09
N SER A 50 -4.18 0.58 -5.22
CA SER A 50 -4.19 1.92 -4.62
C SER A 50 -3.88 3.02 -5.63
N LEU A 51 -2.99 2.78 -6.60
CA LEU A 51 -2.75 3.72 -7.71
C LEU A 51 -3.97 3.83 -8.62
N MET A 52 -4.65 2.72 -8.91
CA MET A 52 -5.91 2.74 -9.66
C MET A 52 -6.98 3.51 -8.90
N ALA A 53 -7.09 3.34 -7.57
CA ALA A 53 -8.01 4.10 -6.75
C ALA A 53 -7.74 5.61 -6.83
N ASP A 54 -6.49 6.05 -6.73
CA ASP A 54 -6.14 7.46 -6.91
C ASP A 54 -6.45 7.98 -8.32
N ALA A 55 -6.17 7.18 -9.35
CA ALA A 55 -6.49 7.55 -10.72
C ALA A 55 -8.01 7.71 -10.93
N LEU A 56 -8.81 6.87 -10.28
CA LEU A 56 -10.26 6.97 -10.25
C LEU A 56 -10.73 8.22 -9.49
N LEU A 57 -10.17 8.50 -8.31
CA LEU A 57 -10.50 9.73 -7.56
C LEU A 57 -10.21 10.98 -8.41
N ARG A 58 -9.07 10.99 -9.09
CA ARG A 58 -8.69 12.07 -9.99
C ARG A 58 -9.65 12.21 -11.18
N SER A 59 -10.16 11.11 -11.75
CA SER A 59 -11.06 11.18 -12.91
C SER A 59 -12.44 11.75 -12.58
N ILE A 60 -12.88 11.61 -11.32
CA ILE A 60 -14.14 12.17 -10.81
C ILE A 60 -13.96 13.52 -10.10
N GLY A 61 -12.75 14.10 -10.14
CA GLY A 61 -12.45 15.42 -9.56
C GLY A 61 -12.31 15.45 -8.04
N LEU A 62 -12.15 14.30 -7.39
CA LEU A 62 -11.89 14.21 -5.95
C LEU A 62 -10.39 14.36 -5.63
N PRO A 63 -10.04 14.84 -4.42
CA PRO A 63 -8.65 14.94 -3.99
C PRO A 63 -8.00 13.55 -3.95
N GLN A 64 -6.82 13.45 -4.55
CA GLN A 64 -5.97 12.25 -4.56
C GLN A 64 -5.02 12.23 -3.35
N PHE A 65 -4.61 11.05 -2.92
CA PHE A 65 -3.68 10.91 -1.78
C PHE A 65 -2.24 11.32 -2.13
N ALA A 66 -1.84 11.24 -3.41
CA ALA A 66 -0.53 11.68 -3.90
C ALA A 66 -0.65 12.93 -4.77
N ALA A 67 -0.90 14.07 -4.13
CA ALA A 67 -1.08 15.34 -4.84
C ALA A 67 0.21 15.84 -5.51
N GLN A 68 1.38 15.63 -4.87
CA GLN A 68 2.67 16.18 -5.33
C GLN A 68 3.59 15.14 -5.98
N ALA A 69 3.48 13.87 -5.59
CA ALA A 69 4.28 12.78 -6.14
C ALA A 69 3.54 12.06 -7.28
N GLY A 70 4.22 11.82 -8.40
CA GLY A 70 3.64 11.08 -9.52
C GLY A 70 3.31 9.61 -9.18
N PRO A 71 2.39 8.96 -9.91
CA PRO A 71 1.99 7.57 -9.65
C PRO A 71 3.17 6.58 -9.61
N LEU A 72 4.14 6.76 -10.52
CA LEU A 72 5.36 5.96 -10.59
C LEU A 72 6.25 6.13 -9.36
N ALA A 73 6.31 7.34 -8.80
CA ALA A 73 7.10 7.62 -7.60
C ALA A 73 6.45 7.05 -6.34
N ALA A 74 5.11 7.04 -6.27
CA ALA A 74 4.37 6.48 -5.14
C ALA A 74 4.38 4.93 -5.12
N PHE A 75 4.52 4.28 -6.27
CA PHE A 75 4.50 2.82 -6.40
C PHE A 75 5.40 2.06 -5.40
N PRO A 76 6.74 2.31 -5.33
CA PRO A 76 7.62 1.55 -4.44
C PRO A 76 7.26 1.70 -2.95
N PHE A 77 6.78 2.87 -2.55
CA PHE A 77 6.36 3.12 -1.17
C PHE A 77 5.07 2.39 -0.83
N ARG A 78 4.08 2.39 -1.74
CA ARG A 78 2.82 1.65 -1.55
C ARG A 78 3.04 0.14 -1.59
N PHE A 79 3.98 -0.32 -2.42
CA PHE A 79 4.42 -1.71 -2.43
C PHE A 79 5.03 -2.10 -1.09
N ALA A 80 5.95 -1.28 -0.56
CA ALA A 80 6.57 -1.51 0.73
C ALA A 80 5.53 -1.49 1.86
N GLY A 81 4.68 -0.47 1.92
CA GLY A 81 3.66 -0.30 2.96
C GLY A 81 2.64 -1.44 2.96
N GLY A 82 2.05 -1.73 1.81
CA GLY A 82 1.13 -2.85 1.63
C GLY A 82 1.78 -4.20 1.92
N GLY A 83 3.04 -4.39 1.49
CA GLY A 83 3.81 -5.61 1.75
C GLY A 83 4.16 -5.81 3.23
N ILE A 84 4.57 -4.75 3.93
CA ILE A 84 4.84 -4.79 5.38
C ILE A 84 3.56 -5.19 6.11
N LEU A 85 2.43 -4.54 5.82
CA LEU A 85 1.19 -4.85 6.52
C LEU A 85 0.68 -6.26 6.18
N ALA A 86 0.80 -6.69 4.92
CA ALA A 86 0.49 -8.06 4.52
C ALA A 86 1.32 -9.09 5.29
N LEU A 87 2.63 -8.84 5.45
CA LEU A 87 3.52 -9.70 6.21
C LEU A 87 3.14 -9.75 7.69
N VAL A 88 2.88 -8.59 8.30
CA VAL A 88 2.48 -8.50 9.71
C VAL A 88 1.19 -9.29 9.95
N VAL A 89 0.17 -9.07 9.13
CA VAL A 89 -1.11 -9.78 9.25
C VAL A 89 -0.92 -11.28 9.07
N HIS A 90 -0.19 -11.70 8.03
CA HIS A 90 0.09 -13.12 7.78
C HIS A 90 0.76 -13.80 8.99
N LEU A 91 1.78 -13.17 9.58
CA LEU A 91 2.49 -13.72 10.73
C LEU A 91 1.60 -13.81 11.98
N VAL A 92 0.76 -12.80 12.24
CA VAL A 92 -0.16 -12.79 13.38
C VAL A 92 -1.19 -13.91 13.27
N PHE A 93 -1.79 -14.10 12.09
CA PHE A 93 -2.83 -15.11 11.89
C PHE A 93 -2.29 -16.54 11.81
N ARG A 94 -1.11 -16.75 11.21
CA ARG A 94 -0.45 -18.05 11.21
C ARG A 94 -0.08 -18.53 12.61
N ARG A 95 0.37 -17.61 13.48
CA ARG A 95 0.63 -17.92 14.90
C ARG A 95 -0.64 -18.31 15.66
N LYS A 96 -1.79 -17.70 15.33
CA LYS A 96 -3.07 -18.07 15.95
C LYS A 96 -3.53 -19.47 15.51
N ALA A 97 -3.37 -19.80 14.23
CA ALA A 97 -3.73 -21.12 13.71
C ALA A 97 -2.90 -22.29 14.28
N GLN A 98 -1.69 -22.03 14.77
CA GLN A 98 -0.83 -23.05 15.40
C GLN A 98 -1.08 -23.24 16.91
N LYS A 99 -1.81 -22.31 17.54
CA LYS A 99 -2.12 -22.34 18.98
C LYS A 99 -3.54 -22.85 19.28
N ALA A 100 -4.36 -23.04 18.26
CA ALA A 100 -5.70 -23.63 18.34
C ALA A 100 -5.61 -25.12 18.00
#